data_AF-A0A377TJ21-F1
#
_entry.id   AF-A0A377TJ21-F1
#
_cell.length_a   1.000
_cell.length_b   1.000
_cell.length_c   1.000
_cell.angle_alpha   90.00
_cell.angle_beta   90.00
_cell.angle_gamma   90.00
#
_symmetry.space_group_name_H-M   'P 1'
#
loop_
_entity.id
_entity.type
_entity.pdbx_description
1 polymer ?
#
loop_
_entity_poly.entity_id
_entity_poly.type
_entity_poly.pdbx_seq_one_letter_code
_entity_poly.pdbx_strand_id
1 'polypeptide(L)' 'MVKGTPQQPEKETTWLHQGLVSQAFSLSFTLADNMEVSGATFTNGLLHIDLTRNEPEQIAPQRIAISERPALNS' A
#
# COMPACT_ATOMS: atom_id res chain seq x y z
N MET A 1 1.84 2.41 -6.73
CA MET A 1 2.66 3.41 -7.46
C MET A 1 2.04 4.79 -7.22
N VAL A 2 2.84 5.76 -6.83
CA VAL A 2 2.42 7.14 -6.55
C VAL A 2 2.99 8.03 -7.65
N LYS A 3 2.15 8.85 -8.29
CA LYS A 3 2.55 9.80 -9.34
C LYS A 3 2.10 11.20 -8.97
N GLY A 4 2.90 12.20 -9.30
CA GLY A 4 2.56 13.60 -9.11
C GLY A 4 3.08 14.45 -10.26
N THR A 5 2.24 15.36 -10.73
CA THR A 5 2.59 16.35 -11.77
C THR A 5 2.32 17.73 -11.19
N PRO A 6 3.33 18.61 -11.07
CA PRO A 6 3.12 19.98 -10.63
C PRO A 6 2.16 20.72 -11.55
N GLN A 7 1.31 21.56 -10.99
CA GLN A 7 0.50 22.50 -11.75
C GLN A 7 1.43 23.46 -12.49
N GLN A 8 1.22 23.64 -13.80
CA GLN A 8 1.93 24.68 -14.54
C GLN A 8 1.41 26.07 -14.12
N PRO A 9 2.28 27.06 -13.92
CA PRO A 9 1.86 28.41 -13.62
C PRO A 9 1.14 29.02 -14.83
N GLU A 10 0.04 29.73 -14.59
CA GLU A 10 -0.74 30.38 -15.66
C GLU A 10 -0.01 31.56 -16.31
N LYS A 11 1.00 32.11 -15.63
CA LYS A 11 1.83 33.21 -16.11
C LYS A 11 3.30 32.90 -15.84
N GLU A 12 4.15 33.26 -16.78
CA GLU A 12 5.59 33.19 -16.60
C GLU A 12 6.04 34.25 -15.58
N THR A 13 6.66 33.79 -14.50
CA THR A 13 7.31 34.63 -13.49
C THR A 13 8.81 34.65 -13.76
N THR A 14 9.39 35.85 -13.82
CA THR A 14 10.85 36.00 -13.91
C THR A 14 11.46 35.91 -12.51
N TRP A 15 12.35 34.94 -12.31
CA TRP A 15 13.06 34.73 -11.06
C TRP A 15 14.50 35.24 -11.16
N LEU A 16 15.01 35.89 -10.12
CA LEU A 16 16.45 36.20 -10.02
C LEU A 16 17.26 34.91 -9.77
N HIS A 17 16.72 34.00 -8.97
CA HIS A 17 17.28 32.67 -8.73
C HIS A 17 16.18 31.71 -8.30
N GLN A 18 16.19 30.49 -8.85
CA GLN A 18 15.24 29.43 -8.53
C GLN A 18 15.97 28.20 -7.98
N GLY A 19 16.05 28.09 -6.65
CA GLY A 19 16.75 26.99 -5.97
C GLY A 19 15.94 25.70 -5.84
N LEU A 20 14.66 25.72 -6.25
CA LEU A 20 13.75 24.58 -6.15
C LEU A 20 13.15 24.28 -7.51
N VAL A 21 13.22 23.01 -7.91
CA VAL A 21 12.67 22.52 -9.17
C VAL A 21 11.41 21.73 -8.87
N SER A 22 10.31 22.11 -9.52
CA SER A 22 9.06 21.34 -9.51
C SER A 22 8.99 20.51 -10.79
N GLN A 23 9.18 19.20 -10.66
CA GLN A 23 9.10 18.25 -11.79
C GLN A 23 8.10 17.14 -11.50
N ALA A 24 7.61 16.50 -12.56
CA ALA A 24 6.81 15.30 -12.43
C ALA A 24 7.63 14.17 -11.77
N PHE A 25 6.99 13.36 -10.95
CA PHE A 25 7.63 12.23 -10.30
C PHE A 25 6.75 10.98 -10.32
N SER A 26 7.39 9.83 -10.18
CA SER A 26 6.75 8.53 -9.97
C SER A 26 7.56 7.75 -8.95
N LEU A 27 6.90 7.31 -7.87
CA LEU A 27 7.48 6.48 -6.83
C LEU A 27 6.76 5.13 -6.81
N SER A 28 7.54 4.05 -6.87
CA SER A 28 7.03 2.68 -6.77
C SER A 28 7.38 2.12 -5.40
N PHE A 29 6.39 1.50 -4.76
CA PHE A 29 6.53 0.89 -3.45
C PHE A 29 6.08 -0.56 -3.56
N THR A 30 6.85 -1.45 -2.94
CA THR A 30 6.45 -2.84 -2.72
C THR A 30 5.85 -2.92 -1.33
N LEU A 31 4.61 -3.41 -1.24
CA LEU A 31 3.97 -3.66 0.04
C LEU A 31 4.44 -5.01 0.59
N ALA A 32 4.54 -5.12 1.91
CA ALA A 32 4.76 -6.42 2.53
C ALA A 32 3.50 -7.29 2.39
N ASP A 33 3.66 -8.59 2.61
CA ASP A 33 2.54 -9.52 2.61
C ASP A 33 1.45 -9.06 3.58
N ASN A 34 0.20 -9.23 3.16
CA ASN A 34 -1.01 -8.86 3.90
C ASN A 34 -1.16 -7.35 4.18
N MET A 35 -0.42 -6.47 3.50
CA MET A 35 -0.64 -5.03 3.58
C MET A 35 -1.49 -4.53 2.42
N GLU A 36 -2.47 -3.69 2.73
CA GLU A 36 -3.38 -3.08 1.77
C GLU A 36 -3.46 -1.56 2.02
N VAL A 37 -3.76 -0.81 0.95
CA VAL A 37 -3.98 0.63 1.06
C VAL A 37 -5.40 0.87 1.59
N SER A 38 -5.49 1.57 2.71
CA SER A 38 -6.76 1.90 3.36
C SER A 38 -7.23 3.33 3.09
N GLY A 39 -6.31 4.23 2.76
CA GLY A 39 -6.61 5.65 2.58
C GLY A 39 -5.44 6.44 2.01
N ALA A 40 -5.75 7.67 1.62
CA ALA A 40 -4.75 8.66 1.21
C ALA A 40 -5.26 10.07 1.52
N THR A 41 -4.38 10.92 2.04
CA THR A 41 -4.69 12.33 2.31
C THR A 41 -3.57 13.23 1.82
N PHE A 42 -3.94 14.34 1.17
CA PHE A 42 -2.98 15.34 0.71
C PHE A 42 -3.25 16.66 1.42
N THR A 43 -2.29 17.13 2.21
CA THR A 43 -2.45 18.35 3.01
C THR A 43 -1.12 19.06 3.14
N ASN A 44 -1.13 20.39 2.97
CA ASN A 44 0.07 21.24 3.05
C ASN A 44 1.24 20.77 2.18
N GLY A 45 0.96 20.24 0.99
CA GLY A 45 1.98 19.76 0.06
C GLY A 45 2.53 18.36 0.37
N LEU A 46 1.97 17.65 1.35
CA LEU A 46 2.40 16.31 1.73
C LEU A 46 1.30 15.28 1.47
N LEU A 47 1.66 14.19 0.80
CA LEU A 47 0.79 13.05 0.56
C LEU A 47 1.05 11.96 1.60
N HIS A 48 0.08 11.70 2.46
CA HIS A 48 0.05 10.55 3.35
C HIS A 48 -0.73 9.40 2.68
N ILE A 49 -0.18 8.19 2.78
CA ILE A 49 -0.81 6.95 2.31
C ILE A 49 -0.98 6.06 3.53
N ASP A 50 -2.21 5.70 3.85
CA ASP A 50 -2.55 4.89 5.01
C ASP A 50 -2.55 3.41 4.61
N LEU A 51 -1.78 2.59 5.32
CA LEU A 51 -1.66 1.16 5.08
C LEU A 51 -2.24 0.38 6.26
N THR A 52 -3.08 -0.60 5.96
CA THR A 52 -3.60 -1.56 6.94
C THR A 52 -3.01 -2.93 6.69
N ARG A 53 -2.79 -3.69 7.76
CA ARG A 53 -2.36 -5.08 7.69
C ARG A 53 -3.55 -5.98 7.99
N ASN A 54 -3.91 -6.83 7.03
CA ASN A 54 -4.96 -7.81 7.17
C ASN A 54 -4.35 -9.17 7.59
N GLU A 55 -4.03 -9.34 8.87
CA GLU A 55 -3.62 -10.67 9.35
C GLU A 55 -4.87 -11.55 9.48
N PRO A 56 -4.93 -12.71 8.78
CA PRO A 56 -6.04 -13.62 8.99
C PRO A 56 -6.09 -14.00 10.46
N GLU A 57 -7.26 -13.85 11.09
CA GLU A 57 -7.54 -14.44 12.40
C GLU A 57 -7.11 -15.89 12.32
N GLN A 58 -6.13 -16.27 13.16
CA GLN A 58 -5.56 -17.60 13.10
C GLN A 58 -6.69 -18.61 13.18
N ILE A 59 -6.88 -19.38 12.11
CA ILE A 59 -7.82 -20.49 12.12
C ILE A 59 -7.35 -21.37 13.27
N ALA A 60 -8.10 -21.34 14.37
CA ALA A 60 -7.76 -22.14 15.54
C ALA A 60 -7.58 -23.58 15.05
N PRO A 61 -6.52 -24.29 15.49
CA PRO A 61 -6.23 -25.62 15.01
C PRO A 61 -7.49 -26.50 15.14
N GLN A 62 -8.02 -26.94 14.01
CA GLN A 62 -9.21 -27.79 14.01
C GLN A 62 -8.83 -29.17 14.52
N ARG A 63 -9.50 -29.63 15.57
CA ARG A 63 -9.33 -30.98 16.08
C ARG A 63 -9.93 -31.98 15.09
N ILE A 64 -9.08 -32.76 14.43
CA ILE A 64 -9.53 -33.84 13.55
C ILE A 64 -9.82 -35.07 14.42
N ALA A 65 -11.05 -35.57 14.38
CA ALA A 65 -11.41 -36.85 14.99
C ALA A 65 -10.76 -37.98 14.19
N ILE A 66 -9.93 -38.80 14.84
CA ILE A 66 -9.42 -40.04 14.25
C ILE A 66 -10.49 -41.11 14.44
N SER A 67 -11.21 -41.45 13.37
CA SER A 67 -12.08 -42.61 13.33
C SER A 67 -11.23 -43.86 13.07
N GLU A 68 -11.46 -44.94 13.82
CA GLU A 68 -10.86 -46.23 13.49
C GLU A 68 -11.38 -46.68 12.13
N ARG A 69 -10.48 -46.81 11.15
CA ARG A 69 -10.78 -47.53 9.91
C ARG A 69 -10.99 -49.00 10.31
N PRO A 70 -12.15 -49.61 10.02
CA PRO A 70 -12.29 -51.04 10.23
C PRO A 70 -11.23 -51.72 9.36
N ALA A 71 -10.36 -52.50 9.98
CA ALA A 71 -9.43 -53.33 9.25
C ALA A 71 -10.25 -54.22 8.30
N LEU A 72 -9.96 -54.12 7.00
CA LEU A 72 -10.52 -54.99 5.98
C LEU A 72 -9.96 -56.39 6.25
N ASN A 73 -10.74 -57.23 6.93
CA ASN A 73 -10.48 -58.65 7.00
C ASN A 73 -11.07 -59.28 5.73
N SER A 74 -10.22 -59.61 4.76
CA SER A 74 -10.49 -60.59 3.69
C SER A 74 -9.17 -61.17 3.20
#